data_AF-A0A964R474-F1
#
_entry.id   AF-A0A964R474-F1
#
_cell.length_a   1.000
_cell.length_b   1.000
_cell.length_c   1.000
_cell.angle_alpha   90.00
_cell.angle_beta   90.00
_cell.angle_gamma   90.00
#
_symmetry.space_group_name_H-M   'P 1'
#
loop_
_entity.id
_entity.type
_entity.pdbx_description
1 polymer ?
#
loop_
_entity_poly.entity_id
_entity_poly.type
_entity_poly.pdbx_seq_one_letter_code
_entity_poly.pdbx_strand_id
1 'polypeptide(L)'
;MTEQALSMTEPKQKLMKLEKFVPNPTELTGRFGRFLAEYLGGDHEILPQGFVMGCELAIHDLQTGVNGITGEYIQNKLVGYPPQIYALLRMEVPRIAEAVFPADFAEEVKKFIKEVNESASE
;
A
#
# COMPACT_ATOMS: atom_id res chain seq x y z
N MET A 1 21.31 -0.93 -9.10
CA MET A 1 20.31 -1.28 -10.13
C MET A 1 19.31 -0.15 -10.15
N THR A 2 18.88 0.27 -11.33
CA THR A 2 18.13 1.52 -11.54
C THR A 2 16.73 1.40 -10.91
N GLU A 3 16.40 2.28 -9.98
CA GLU A 3 15.03 2.45 -9.46
C GLU A 3 14.13 2.85 -10.62
N GLN A 4 13.52 1.86 -11.27
CA GLN A 4 12.63 2.11 -12.41
C GLN A 4 11.23 2.38 -11.90
N ALA A 5 10.70 3.54 -12.30
CA ALA A 5 9.31 3.84 -12.09
C ALA A 5 8.46 2.91 -12.97
N LEU A 6 7.40 2.33 -12.41
CA LEU A 6 6.50 1.43 -13.12
C LEU A 6 5.11 2.05 -13.25
N SER A 7 4.51 1.88 -14.42
CA SER A 7 3.12 2.26 -14.63
C SER A 7 2.19 1.58 -13.62
N MET A 8 1.28 2.37 -13.04
CA MET A 8 0.28 1.89 -12.09
C MET A 8 -0.95 1.24 -12.74
N THR A 9 -1.03 1.17 -14.07
CA THR A 9 -2.24 0.66 -14.77
C THR A 9 -2.57 -0.79 -14.39
N GLU A 10 -1.63 -1.73 -14.51
CA GLU A 10 -1.83 -3.13 -14.13
C GLU A 10 -1.88 -3.32 -12.60
N PRO A 11 -0.97 -2.75 -11.80
CA PRO A 11 -1.02 -2.83 -10.34
C PRO A 11 -2.36 -2.39 -9.77
N LYS A 12 -2.97 -1.30 -10.27
CA LYS A 12 -4.31 -0.86 -9.84
C LYS A 12 -5.39 -1.90 -10.10
N GLN A 13 -5.38 -2.53 -11.27
CA GLN A 13 -6.35 -3.58 -11.58
C GLN A 13 -6.19 -4.78 -10.65
N LYS A 14 -4.95 -5.14 -10.29
CA LYS A 14 -4.68 -6.20 -9.31
C LYS A 14 -5.09 -5.79 -7.90
N LEU A 15 -4.80 -4.56 -7.47
CA LEU A 15 -5.22 -4.01 -6.17
C LEU A 15 -6.76 -4.02 -6.00
N MET A 16 -7.52 -3.70 -7.05
CA MET A 16 -8.99 -3.75 -7.03
C MET A 16 -9.56 -5.17 -6.79
N LYS A 17 -8.76 -6.21 -7.07
CA LYS A 17 -9.11 -7.62 -6.96
C LYS A 17 -8.05 -8.39 -6.18
N LEU A 18 -7.44 -7.75 -5.19
CA LEU A 18 -6.24 -8.22 -4.50
C LEU A 18 -6.42 -9.62 -3.91
N GLU A 19 -7.63 -9.96 -3.47
CA GLU A 19 -7.98 -11.27 -2.96
C GLU A 19 -7.73 -12.43 -3.93
N LYS A 20 -7.59 -12.15 -5.24
CA LYS A 20 -7.30 -13.17 -6.25
C LYS A 20 -5.81 -13.47 -6.39
N PHE A 21 -4.95 -12.59 -5.89
CA PHE A 21 -3.51 -12.62 -6.13
C PHE A 21 -2.69 -12.91 -4.85
N VAL A 22 -3.31 -12.74 -3.68
CA VAL A 22 -2.67 -12.98 -2.38
C VAL A 22 -3.08 -14.34 -1.82
N PRO A 23 -2.15 -15.17 -1.32
CA PRO A 23 -2.49 -16.43 -0.66
C PRO A 23 -3.23 -16.19 0.66
N ASN A 24 -4.32 -16.93 0.91
CA ASN A 24 -5.17 -16.80 2.10
C ASN A 24 -5.61 -15.34 2.36
N PRO A 25 -6.35 -14.73 1.41
CA PRO A 25 -6.75 -13.34 1.54
C PRO A 25 -7.73 -13.19 2.71
N THR A 26 -7.56 -12.13 3.48
CA THR A 26 -8.57 -11.72 4.46
C THR A 26 -9.52 -10.71 3.82
N GLU A 27 -10.72 -10.55 4.40
CA GLU A 27 -11.61 -9.47 3.99
C GLU A 27 -10.94 -8.10 4.14
N LEU A 28 -10.13 -7.93 5.18
CA LEU A 28 -9.37 -6.72 5.45
C LEU A 28 -8.38 -6.42 4.32
N THR A 29 -7.62 -7.43 3.87
CA THR A 29 -6.68 -7.32 2.74
C THR A 29 -7.41 -6.87 1.46
N GLY A 30 -8.56 -7.48 1.13
CA GLY A 30 -9.33 -7.10 -0.06
C GLY A 30 -9.91 -5.69 0.01
N ARG A 31 -10.38 -5.25 1.19
CA ARG A 31 -10.86 -3.86 1.39
C ARG A 31 -9.72 -2.87 1.27
N PHE A 32 -8.55 -3.19 1.82
CA PHE A 32 -7.38 -2.32 1.77
C PHE A 32 -6.82 -2.21 0.35
N GLY A 33 -6.76 -3.32 -0.40
CA GLY A 33 -6.36 -3.29 -1.82
C GLY A 33 -7.23 -2.36 -2.66
N ARG A 34 -8.56 -2.45 -2.54
CA ARG A 34 -9.48 -1.52 -3.22
C ARG A 34 -9.24 -0.07 -2.84
N PHE A 35 -9.07 0.20 -1.55
CA PHE A 35 -8.77 1.54 -1.07
C PHE A 35 -7.45 2.08 -1.66
N LEU A 36 -6.38 1.29 -1.67
CA LEU A 36 -5.10 1.67 -2.27
C LEU A 36 -5.19 1.94 -3.77
N ALA A 37 -5.99 1.17 -4.51
CA ALA A 37 -6.18 1.38 -5.95
C ALA A 37 -6.75 2.76 -6.28
N GLU A 38 -7.69 3.22 -5.44
CA GLU A 38 -8.30 4.56 -5.53
C GLU A 38 -7.37 5.64 -4.98
N TYR A 39 -6.72 5.37 -3.84
CA TYR A 39 -5.89 6.33 -3.11
C TYR A 39 -4.59 6.68 -3.84
N LEU A 40 -3.91 5.71 -4.46
CA LEU A 40 -2.69 5.92 -5.25
C LEU A 40 -3.01 6.56 -6.63
N GLY A 41 -4.02 7.42 -6.67
CA GLY A 41 -4.65 7.98 -7.85
C GLY A 41 -3.72 8.83 -8.72
N GLY A 42 -3.19 8.21 -9.79
CA GLY A 42 -2.80 8.86 -11.04
C GLY A 42 -2.44 7.85 -12.13
N ASP A 43 -2.40 8.24 -13.41
CA ASP A 43 -1.85 7.47 -14.54
C ASP A 43 -0.32 7.53 -14.58
N HIS A 44 0.29 7.59 -13.39
CA HIS A 44 1.70 7.87 -13.22
C HIS A 44 2.48 6.61 -12.93
N GLU A 45 3.77 6.71 -13.26
CA GLU A 45 4.75 5.74 -12.85
C GLU A 45 5.00 5.90 -11.35
N ILE A 46 5.16 4.78 -10.64
CA ILE A 46 5.47 4.76 -9.22
C ILE A 46 6.83 4.12 -9.01
N LEU A 47 7.61 4.67 -8.09
CA LEU A 47 8.87 4.07 -7.61
C LEU A 47 8.58 3.15 -6.40
N PRO A 48 9.43 2.15 -6.11
CA PRO A 48 9.26 1.28 -4.93
C PRO A 48 9.06 2.06 -3.63
N GLN A 49 9.91 3.05 -3.37
CA GLN A 49 9.79 3.94 -2.21
C GLN A 49 8.51 4.78 -2.22
N GLY A 50 8.05 5.19 -3.41
CA GLY A 50 6.80 5.93 -3.59
C GLY A 50 5.59 5.07 -3.26
N PHE A 51 5.62 3.78 -3.59
CA PHE A 51 4.58 2.83 -3.20
C PHE A 51 4.52 2.64 -1.68
N VAL A 52 5.67 2.46 -1.02
CA VAL A 52 5.73 2.31 0.45
C VAL A 52 5.21 3.57 1.14
N MET A 53 5.69 4.75 0.73
CA MET A 53 5.22 6.02 1.28
C MET A 53 3.72 6.23 1.05
N GLY A 54 3.22 5.89 -0.15
CA GLY A 54 1.80 5.97 -0.48
C GLY A 54 0.95 5.06 0.41
N CYS A 55 1.42 3.85 0.73
CA CYS A 55 0.75 2.95 1.67
C CYS A 55 0.75 3.50 3.10
N GLU A 56 1.86 4.06 3.57
CA GLU A 56 1.94 4.66 4.91
C GLU A 56 1.01 5.86 5.06
N LEU A 57 0.97 6.74 4.05
CA LEU A 57 0.02 7.87 4.02
C LEU A 57 -1.43 7.38 4.00
N ALA A 58 -1.74 6.39 3.15
CA ALA A 58 -3.07 5.78 3.10
C ALA A 58 -3.50 5.22 4.47
N ILE A 59 -2.59 4.54 5.18
CA ILE A 59 -2.88 3.98 6.50
C ILE A 59 -3.04 5.08 7.55
N HIS A 60 -2.19 6.11 7.53
CA HIS A 60 -2.31 7.27 8.41
C HIS A 60 -3.65 8.00 8.20
N ASP A 61 -4.05 8.20 6.94
CA ASP A 61 -5.29 8.89 6.61
C ASP A 61 -6.52 8.07 6.99
N LEU A 62 -6.45 6.74 6.89
CA LEU A 62 -7.49 5.86 7.45
C LEU A 62 -7.55 5.97 8.99
N GLN A 63 -6.42 6.15 9.67
CA GLN A 63 -6.36 6.35 11.12
C GLN A 63 -7.03 7.67 11.53
N THR A 64 -6.78 8.76 10.80
CA THR A 64 -7.34 10.09 11.10
C THR A 64 -8.76 10.27 10.56
N GLY A 65 -9.14 9.49 9.54
CA GLY A 65 -10.41 9.59 8.82
C GLY A 65 -10.46 10.75 7.82
N VAL A 66 -9.32 11.41 7.55
CA VAL A 66 -9.21 12.56 6.66
C VAL A 66 -8.10 12.28 5.65
N ASN A 67 -8.39 12.50 4.37
CA ASN A 67 -7.41 12.43 3.31
C ASN A 67 -6.46 13.63 3.43
N GLY A 68 -5.17 13.39 3.67
CA GLY A 68 -4.15 14.41 3.86
C GLY A 68 -3.82 15.20 2.58
N ILE A 69 -4.17 14.67 1.41
CA ILE A 69 -3.96 15.34 0.12
C ILE A 69 -5.11 16.29 -0.19
N THR A 70 -6.37 15.85 -0.02
CA THR A 70 -7.55 16.65 -0.39
C THR A 70 -8.17 17.42 0.77
N GLY A 71 -7.87 17.03 2.01
CA GLY A 71 -8.53 17.54 3.23
C GLY A 71 -9.94 17.00 3.44
N GLU A 72 -10.43 16.09 2.59
CA GLU A 72 -11.79 15.55 2.67
C GLU A 72 -11.89 14.36 3.61
N TYR A 73 -13.06 14.16 4.21
CA TYR A 73 -13.34 12.97 5.02
C TYR A 73 -13.37 11.71 4.17
N ILE A 74 -12.69 10.66 4.63
CA ILE A 74 -12.66 9.37 3.93
C ILE A 74 -13.93 8.58 4.25
N GLN A 75 -14.72 8.30 3.21
CA GLN A 75 -15.92 7.46 3.31
C GLN A 75 -15.56 5.98 3.11
N ASN A 76 -14.82 5.38 4.04
CA ASN A 76 -14.39 3.98 3.98
C ASN A 76 -14.59 3.26 5.32
N LYS A 77 -15.02 1.98 5.28
CA LYS A 77 -15.21 1.14 6.48
C LYS A 77 -13.90 0.81 7.22
N LEU A 78 -12.75 1.13 6.65
CA LEU A 78 -11.45 1.01 7.29
C LEU A 78 -11.12 2.19 8.21
N VAL A 79 -11.91 3.27 8.18
CA VAL A 79 -11.71 4.44 9.04
C VAL A 79 -12.10 4.14 10.49
N GLY A 80 -11.28 4.59 11.43
CA GLY A 80 -11.56 4.48 12.88
C GLY A 80 -11.44 3.07 13.46
N TYR A 81 -10.78 2.14 12.75
CA TYR A 81 -10.45 0.84 13.32
C TYR A 81 -9.44 0.97 14.48
N PRO A 82 -9.32 -0.04 15.35
CA PRO A 82 -8.29 -0.04 16.39
C PRO A 82 -6.87 0.06 15.80
N PRO A 83 -5.91 0.71 16.49
CA PRO A 83 -4.52 0.86 16.05
C PRO A 83 -3.85 -0.42 15.55
N GLN A 84 -4.19 -1.55 16.16
CA GLN A 84 -3.65 -2.88 15.82
C GLN A 84 -4.01 -3.29 14.39
N ILE A 85 -5.19 -2.92 13.89
CA ILE A 85 -5.60 -3.22 12.52
C ILE A 85 -4.70 -2.50 11.51
N TYR A 86 -4.34 -1.25 11.78
CA TYR A 86 -3.42 -0.51 10.93
C TYR A 86 -1.99 -1.04 10.99
N ALA A 87 -1.54 -1.54 12.14
CA ALA A 87 -0.27 -2.25 12.23
C ALA A 87 -0.28 -3.53 11.36
N LEU A 88 -1.37 -4.28 11.38
CA LEU A 88 -1.54 -5.45 10.50
C LEU A 88 -1.54 -5.05 9.02
N LEU A 89 -2.19 -3.95 8.65
CA LEU A 89 -2.15 -3.44 7.27
C LEU A 89 -0.74 -3.06 6.82
N ARG A 90 0.09 -2.48 7.69
CA ARG A 90 1.51 -2.18 7.38
C ARG A 90 2.30 -3.46 7.11
N MET A 91 2.08 -4.50 7.90
CA MET A 91 2.72 -5.81 7.71
C MET A 91 2.34 -6.48 6.38
N GLU A 92 1.20 -6.12 5.80
CA GLU A 92 0.73 -6.65 4.54
C GLU A 92 1.38 -5.98 3.31
N VAL A 93 1.96 -4.78 3.46
CA VAL A 93 2.52 -4.00 2.33
C VAL A 93 3.51 -4.80 1.47
N PRO A 94 4.50 -5.54 2.03
CA PRO A 94 5.38 -6.38 1.22
C PRO A 94 4.64 -7.44 0.41
N ARG A 95 3.67 -8.11 1.04
CA ARG A 95 2.87 -9.18 0.42
C ARG A 95 1.97 -8.65 -0.68
N ILE A 96 1.44 -7.44 -0.50
CA ILE A 96 0.68 -6.73 -1.52
C ILE A 96 1.59 -6.40 -2.70
N ALA A 97 2.81 -5.92 -2.45
CA ALA A 97 3.76 -5.59 -3.51
C ALA A 97 4.10 -6.81 -4.38
N GLU A 98 4.39 -7.96 -3.75
CA GLU A 98 4.62 -9.25 -4.45
C GLU A 98 3.44 -9.66 -5.34
N ALA A 99 2.21 -9.39 -4.89
CA ALA A 99 1.02 -9.81 -5.60
C ALA A 99 0.68 -8.91 -6.80
N VAL A 100 1.04 -7.61 -6.75
CA VAL A 100 0.58 -6.63 -7.73
C VAL A 100 1.66 -6.12 -8.67
N PHE A 101 2.93 -6.16 -8.28
CA PHE A 101 4.06 -5.71 -9.09
C PHE A 101 4.93 -6.87 -9.60
N PRO A 102 5.78 -6.63 -10.63
CA PRO A 102 6.85 -7.56 -10.99
C PRO A 102 7.80 -7.83 -9.82
N ALA A 103 8.44 -9.02 -9.82
CA ALA A 103 9.29 -9.49 -8.73
C ALA A 103 10.39 -8.49 -8.35
N ASP A 104 11.12 -7.93 -9.32
CA ASP A 104 12.21 -6.98 -9.05
C ASP A 104 11.72 -5.73 -8.30
N PHE A 105 10.54 -5.22 -8.65
CA PHE A 105 9.95 -4.08 -7.96
C PHE A 105 9.52 -4.43 -6.53
N ALA A 106 8.91 -5.61 -6.35
CA ALA A 106 8.51 -6.10 -5.03
C ALA A 106 9.72 -6.35 -4.11
N GLU A 107 10.84 -6.82 -4.64
CA GLU A 107 12.09 -6.98 -3.89
C GLU A 107 12.67 -5.63 -3.45
N GLU A 108 12.66 -4.60 -4.31
CA GLU A 108 13.08 -3.25 -3.91
C GLU A 108 12.15 -2.64 -2.85
N VAL A 109 10.83 -2.91 -2.91
CA VAL A 109 9.89 -2.53 -1.84
C VAL A 109 10.27 -3.16 -0.50
N LYS A 110 10.53 -4.48 -0.48
CA LYS A 110 10.95 -5.19 0.75
C LYS A 110 12.26 -4.65 1.30
N LYS A 111 13.23 -4.41 0.43
CA LYS A 111 14.53 -3.88 0.79
C LYS A 111 14.40 -2.50 1.42
N PHE A 112 13.62 -1.60 0.81
CA PHE A 112 13.36 -0.28 1.36
C PHE A 112 12.69 -0.34 2.75
N ILE A 113 11.68 -1.19 2.93
CA ILE A 113 11.03 -1.39 4.24
C ILE A 113 12.04 -1.88 5.28
N LYS A 114 12.91 -2.81 4.91
CA LYS A 114 13.96 -3.32 5.79
C LYS A 114 14.92 -2.19 6.22
N GLU A 115 15.40 -1.38 5.28
CA GLU A 115 16.30 -0.25 5.54
C GLU A 115 15.66 0.80 6.47
N VAL A 116 14.37 1.10 6.29
CA VAL A 116 13.64 2.03 7.17
C VAL A 116 13.51 1.46 8.59
N ASN A 117 13.21 0.17 8.74
CA ASN A 117 13.09 -0.46 10.06
C ASN A 117 14.43 -0.56 10.80
N GLU A 118 15.51 -0.82 10.07
CA GLU A 118 16.86 -0.88 10.64
C GLU A 118 17.32 0.51 11.09
N SER A 119 17.06 1.56 10.31
CA SER A 119 17.41 2.94 10.67
C SER A 119 16.55 3.54 11.81
N ALA A 120 15.33 3.04 12.02
CA ALA A 120 14.49 3.45 13.17
C ALA A 120 14.88 2.77 14.50
N SER A 121 15.82 1.81 14.46
CA SER A 121 16.28 1.05 15.63
C SER A 121 17.60 1.57 16.22
N GLU A 122 18.18 2.63 15.64
CA GLU A 122 19.35 3.37 16.13
C GLU A 122 18.95 4.64 16.90
#